data_AF-A0A1J7BZE6-F1
#
_entry.id   AF-A0A1J7BZE6-F1
#
_cell.length_a   1.000
_cell.length_b   1.000
_cell.length_c   1.000
_cell.angle_alpha   90.00
_cell.angle_beta   90.00
_cell.angle_gamma   90.00
#
_symmetry.space_group_name_H-M   'P 1'
#
loop_
_entity.id
_entity.type
_entity.pdbx_description
1 polymer ?
#
loop_
_entity_poly.entity_id
_entity_poly.type
_entity_poly.pdbx_seq_one_letter_code
_entity_poly.pdbx_strand_id
1 'polypeptide(L)'
;MSDAASPHGLRVEKRGGYHREQVDEYLARLSADRDGRWQRVSELEKRIAQAEERLAALRRHNEEIVPEYDALGSRAQRILGLVEEQATALRQEAEAAAERDDATARDEGEAALNRAREEADAYRAAADERGEGVVELARREAGGLTDEATAEASRLRDESAAAYRSAREETARTVAEFEEGLKRRSEEQDTAARRKAEELDARIEGLTRRAEEILARAEAERTAAEQRSRELEESSEAEAERLGAESRERVSSIRSQSERSQREHVRRVDAINSHLDHIKQMLATLTGAGAASAAAAAMEAEADAGAAAEAAAPVEDEVPAEDKTMVFETDAPIDPRRAYRG
;
A
#
# COMPACT_ATOMS: atom_id res chain seq x y z
N MET A 1 11.09 -40.77 42.89
CA MET A 1 12.22 -41.73 42.97
C MET A 1 12.80 -41.61 44.36
N SER A 2 13.14 -42.72 45.01
CA SER A 2 13.52 -42.73 46.43
C SER A 2 14.85 -42.03 46.66
N ASP A 3 14.89 -41.14 47.65
CA ASP A 3 16.11 -40.50 48.11
C ASP A 3 16.92 -41.50 48.95
N ALA A 4 17.72 -42.31 48.24
CA ALA A 4 18.61 -43.29 48.85
C ALA A 4 19.83 -42.58 49.45
N ALA A 5 19.63 -42.00 50.63
CA ALA A 5 20.69 -41.46 51.47
C ALA A 5 21.76 -42.53 51.71
N SER A 6 23.04 -42.14 51.58
CA SER A 6 24.16 -43.02 51.92
C SER A 6 24.06 -43.46 53.39
N PRO A 7 24.42 -44.72 53.74
CA PRO A 7 24.50 -45.15 55.14
C PRO A 7 25.50 -44.33 55.97
N HIS A 8 26.37 -43.55 55.32
CA HIS A 8 27.32 -42.63 55.94
C HIS A 8 26.81 -41.18 56.05
N GLY A 9 25.53 -40.92 55.75
CA GLY A 9 24.88 -39.61 55.97
C GLY A 9 25.27 -38.50 55.00
N LEU A 10 25.99 -38.82 53.92
CA LEU A 10 26.44 -37.84 52.93
C LEU A 10 25.26 -37.23 52.14
N ARG A 11 25.24 -35.91 52.00
CA ARG A 11 24.27 -35.17 51.18
C ARG A 11 24.59 -35.37 49.70
N VAL A 12 23.59 -35.77 48.92
CA VAL A 12 23.70 -35.95 47.46
C VAL A 12 23.47 -34.61 46.75
N GLU A 13 24.42 -34.19 45.92
CA GLU A 13 24.29 -33.01 45.06
C GLU A 13 23.95 -33.40 43.61
N LYS A 14 23.18 -32.56 42.91
CA LYS A 14 22.56 -32.91 41.61
C LYS A 14 23.52 -32.93 40.41
N ARG A 15 24.74 -32.39 40.53
CA ARG A 15 25.79 -32.37 39.50
C ARG A 15 27.16 -32.29 40.18
N GLY A 16 28.20 -32.84 39.55
CA GLY A 16 29.61 -32.62 39.92
C GLY A 16 30.16 -33.43 41.11
N GLY A 17 29.32 -34.03 41.94
CA GLY A 17 29.78 -34.86 43.06
C GLY A 17 30.43 -36.18 42.65
N TYR A 18 31.27 -36.73 43.54
CA TYR A 18 31.91 -38.05 43.39
C TYR A 18 30.89 -39.18 43.19
N HIS A 19 31.30 -40.25 42.49
CA HIS A 19 30.46 -41.44 42.31
C HIS A 19 30.12 -42.09 43.65
N ARG A 20 28.86 -42.00 44.07
CA ARG A 20 28.37 -42.49 45.38
C ARG A 20 28.83 -43.91 45.69
N GLU A 21 28.74 -44.83 44.73
CA GLU A 21 29.12 -46.23 44.91
C GLU A 21 30.61 -46.42 45.26
N GLN A 22 31.51 -45.63 44.65
CA GLN A 22 32.94 -45.64 44.96
C GLN A 22 33.22 -45.04 46.35
N VAL A 23 32.47 -44.01 46.74
CA VAL A 23 32.58 -43.37 48.07
C VAL A 23 32.05 -44.30 49.17
N ASP A 24 30.90 -44.94 48.96
CA ASP A 24 30.31 -45.89 49.91
C ASP A 24 31.20 -47.15 50.04
N GLU A 25 31.78 -47.67 48.95
CA GLU A 25 32.76 -48.78 49.01
C GLU A 25 34.02 -48.40 49.81
N TYR A 26 34.58 -47.22 49.53
CA TYR A 26 35.77 -46.71 50.23
C TYR A 26 35.50 -46.48 51.73
N LEU A 27 34.35 -45.90 52.08
CA LEU A 27 33.95 -45.67 53.47
C LEU A 27 33.61 -46.97 54.22
N ALA A 28 33.03 -47.96 53.54
CA ALA A 28 32.81 -49.29 54.11
C ALA A 28 34.15 -49.97 54.43
N ARG A 29 35.11 -49.93 53.50
CA ARG A 29 36.48 -50.44 53.71
C ARG A 29 37.19 -49.72 54.86
N LEU A 30 37.19 -48.39 54.86
CA LEU A 30 37.82 -47.58 55.90
C LEU A 30 37.18 -47.82 57.28
N SER A 31 35.86 -48.06 57.34
CA SER A 31 35.16 -48.43 58.57
C SER A 31 35.56 -49.81 59.07
N ALA A 32 35.66 -50.82 58.19
CA ALA A 32 36.14 -52.15 58.55
C ALA A 32 37.61 -52.12 59.04
N ASP A 33 38.48 -51.37 58.35
CA ASP A 33 39.88 -51.15 58.72
C ASP A 33 40.03 -50.40 60.06
N ARG A 34 39.10 -49.48 60.38
CA ARG A 34 39.00 -48.80 61.68
C ARG A 34 38.56 -49.78 62.78
N ASP A 35 37.51 -50.56 62.53
CA ASP A 35 36.90 -51.42 63.54
C ASP A 35 37.77 -52.65 63.86
N GLY A 36 38.50 -53.17 62.87
CA GLY A 36 39.55 -54.17 63.09
C GLY A 36 40.70 -53.66 63.98
N ARG A 37 41.08 -52.38 63.85
CA ARG A 37 42.05 -51.74 64.76
C ARG A 37 41.49 -51.60 66.18
N TRP A 38 40.24 -51.17 66.35
CA TRP A 38 39.59 -51.11 67.67
C TRP A 38 39.47 -52.49 68.34
N GLN A 39 39.10 -53.53 67.59
CA GLN A 39 39.10 -54.90 68.10
C GLN A 39 40.50 -55.34 68.56
N ARG A 40 41.55 -54.96 67.81
CA ARG A 40 42.94 -55.25 68.20
C ARG A 40 43.38 -54.51 69.46
N VAL A 41 43.00 -53.24 69.62
CA VAL A 41 43.26 -52.48 70.85
C VAL A 41 42.57 -53.16 72.04
N SER A 42 41.27 -53.46 71.93
CA SER A 42 40.52 -54.12 73.02
C SER A 42 41.04 -55.53 73.37
N GLU A 43 41.61 -56.25 72.41
CA GLU A 43 42.29 -57.53 72.64
C GLU A 43 43.65 -57.35 73.35
N LEU A 44 44.37 -56.26 73.10
CA LEU A 44 45.61 -55.93 73.80
C LEU A 44 45.34 -55.45 75.24
N GLU A 45 44.34 -54.58 75.45
CA GLU A 45 43.88 -54.14 76.78
C GLU A 45 43.53 -55.33 77.68
N LYS A 46 42.77 -56.31 77.17
CA LYS A 46 42.44 -57.55 77.90
C LYS A 46 43.67 -58.38 78.26
N ARG A 47 44.69 -58.41 77.40
CA ARG A 47 45.96 -59.12 77.67
C ARG A 47 46.79 -58.42 78.74
N ILE A 48 46.78 -57.08 78.75
CA ILE A 48 47.41 -56.28 79.80
C ILE A 48 46.73 -56.56 81.14
N ALA A 49 45.40 -56.44 81.23
CA ALA A 49 44.66 -56.73 82.46
C ALA A 49 44.88 -58.17 82.98
N GLN A 50 44.93 -59.17 82.09
CA GLN A 50 45.28 -60.54 82.46
C GLN A 50 46.74 -60.70 82.94
N ALA A 51 47.67 -59.92 82.41
CA ALA A 51 49.06 -59.92 82.87
C ALA A 51 49.19 -59.26 84.25
N GLU A 52 48.50 -58.14 84.47
CA GLU A 52 48.41 -57.44 85.75
C GLU A 52 47.80 -58.33 86.85
N GLU A 53 46.71 -59.03 86.56
CA GLU A 53 46.08 -59.98 87.50
C GLU A 53 47.03 -61.11 87.88
N ARG A 54 47.70 -61.75 86.91
CA ARG A 54 48.72 -62.79 87.15
C ARG A 54 49.88 -62.25 87.97
N LEU A 55 50.34 -61.04 87.69
CA LEU A 55 51.44 -60.40 88.40
C LEU A 55 51.04 -60.05 89.84
N ALA A 56 49.81 -59.60 90.07
CA ALA A 56 49.25 -59.37 91.40
C ALA A 56 49.04 -60.66 92.21
N ALA A 57 48.72 -61.78 91.56
CA ALA A 57 48.67 -63.10 92.19
C ALA A 57 50.07 -63.62 92.56
N LEU A 58 51.06 -63.45 91.66
CA LEU A 58 52.46 -63.80 91.92
C LEU A 58 53.08 -62.96 93.04
N ARG A 59 52.71 -61.67 93.18
CA ARG A 59 53.10 -60.84 94.33
C ARG A 59 52.56 -61.41 95.65
N ARG A 60 51.25 -61.67 95.75
CA ARG A 60 50.62 -62.28 96.95
C ARG A 60 51.25 -63.62 97.32
N HIS A 61 51.51 -64.49 96.35
CA HIS A 61 52.20 -65.77 96.57
C HIS A 61 53.66 -65.61 97.03
N ASN A 62 54.34 -64.49 96.74
CA ASN A 62 55.64 -64.19 97.34
C ASN A 62 55.48 -63.61 98.75
N GLU A 63 54.47 -62.79 99.01
CA GLU A 63 54.16 -62.23 100.35
C GLU A 63 53.77 -63.34 101.36
N GLU A 64 53.13 -64.41 100.89
CA GLU A 64 52.83 -65.62 101.68
C GLU A 64 54.07 -66.48 102.00
N ILE A 65 55.16 -66.33 101.23
CA ILE A 65 56.42 -67.06 101.41
C ILE A 65 57.41 -66.14 102.13
N VAL A 66 57.48 -66.25 103.46
CA VAL A 66 58.43 -65.52 104.32
C VAL A 66 59.56 -66.46 104.77
N PRO A 67 60.76 -66.41 104.18
CA PRO A 67 61.86 -67.34 104.53
C PRO A 67 62.80 -66.73 105.57
N GLU A 68 63.18 -67.49 106.59
CA GLU A 68 64.19 -67.09 107.57
C GLU A 68 65.61 -67.16 106.97
N TYR A 69 65.99 -66.09 106.26
CA TYR A 69 67.29 -66.00 105.58
C TYR A 69 68.50 -65.77 106.52
N ASP A 70 68.28 -65.38 107.78
CA ASP A 70 69.36 -65.07 108.74
C ASP A 70 70.25 -66.28 109.08
N ALA A 71 69.75 -67.51 108.89
CA ALA A 71 70.51 -68.73 109.07
C ALA A 71 71.43 -69.09 107.89
N LEU A 72 71.44 -68.31 106.80
CA LEU A 72 72.27 -68.57 105.62
C LEU A 72 73.76 -68.32 105.89
N GLY A 73 74.58 -69.33 105.63
CA GLY A 73 76.05 -69.17 105.65
C GLY A 73 76.54 -68.16 104.60
N SER A 74 77.68 -67.49 104.87
CA SER A 74 78.18 -66.33 104.10
C SER A 74 78.39 -66.53 102.59
N ARG A 75 78.48 -67.78 102.11
CA ARG A 75 78.46 -68.07 100.66
C ARG A 75 77.08 -67.82 100.04
N ALA A 76 76.00 -68.20 100.73
CA ALA A 76 74.64 -68.03 100.25
C ALA A 76 74.15 -66.58 100.36
N GLN A 77 74.53 -65.86 101.43
CA GLN A 77 74.25 -64.42 101.57
C GLN A 77 74.84 -63.61 100.39
N ARG A 78 76.07 -63.92 99.94
CA ARG A 78 76.65 -63.31 98.73
C ARG A 78 75.93 -63.68 97.44
N ILE A 79 75.32 -64.86 97.35
CA ILE A 79 74.51 -65.26 96.19
C ILE A 79 73.17 -64.51 96.19
N LEU A 80 72.55 -64.33 97.36
CA LEU A 80 71.33 -63.53 97.51
C LEU A 80 71.55 -62.07 97.06
N GLY A 81 72.58 -61.39 97.58
CA GLY A 81 72.90 -60.02 97.17
C GLY A 81 73.16 -59.88 95.66
N LEU A 82 73.91 -60.81 95.06
CA LEU A 82 74.10 -60.84 93.60
C LEU A 82 72.77 -61.05 92.83
N VAL A 83 71.85 -61.87 93.36
CA VAL A 83 70.51 -62.06 92.75
C VAL A 83 69.65 -60.81 92.89
N GLU A 84 69.74 -60.07 94.01
CA GLU A 84 69.04 -58.81 94.23
C GLU A 84 69.58 -57.68 93.33
N GLU A 85 70.90 -57.61 93.15
CA GLU A 85 71.56 -56.72 92.18
C GLU A 85 71.09 -57.03 90.75
N GLN A 86 71.14 -58.30 90.32
CA GLN A 86 70.70 -58.71 88.98
C GLN A 86 69.18 -58.51 88.77
N ALA A 87 68.34 -58.76 89.78
CA ALA A 87 66.91 -58.51 89.70
C ALA A 87 66.58 -57.01 89.64
N THR A 88 67.42 -56.16 90.23
CA THR A 88 67.28 -54.70 90.16
C THR A 88 67.72 -54.17 88.79
N ALA A 89 68.85 -54.66 88.27
CA ALA A 89 69.31 -54.35 86.91
C ALA A 89 68.28 -54.77 85.86
N LEU A 90 67.73 -55.99 85.94
CA LEU A 90 66.73 -56.49 85.01
C LEU A 90 65.42 -55.67 85.03
N ARG A 91 65.02 -55.12 86.19
CA ARG A 91 63.88 -54.18 86.27
C ARG A 91 64.18 -52.87 85.56
N GLN A 92 65.35 -52.27 85.82
CA GLN A 92 65.77 -51.02 85.18
C GLN A 92 65.93 -51.18 83.65
N GLU A 93 66.46 -52.31 83.19
CA GLU A 93 66.53 -52.65 81.75
C GLU A 93 65.15 -52.81 81.12
N ALA A 94 64.19 -53.43 81.82
CA ALA A 94 62.82 -53.61 81.36
C ALA A 94 62.00 -52.31 81.38
N GLU A 95 62.16 -51.46 82.41
CA GLU A 95 61.56 -50.13 82.51
C GLU A 95 62.09 -49.23 81.39
N ALA A 96 63.41 -49.15 81.22
CA ALA A 96 64.04 -48.40 80.13
C ALA A 96 63.73 -48.98 78.73
N ALA A 97 63.35 -50.26 78.63
CA ALA A 97 62.87 -50.85 77.37
C ALA A 97 61.42 -50.44 77.08
N ALA A 98 60.54 -50.53 78.07
CA ALA A 98 59.17 -50.04 77.96
C ALA A 98 59.14 -48.56 77.56
N GLU A 99 59.92 -47.69 78.23
CA GLU A 99 60.02 -46.26 77.87
C GLU A 99 60.48 -46.02 76.42
N ARG A 100 61.39 -46.85 75.89
CA ARG A 100 61.85 -46.75 74.49
C ARG A 100 60.79 -47.20 73.49
N ASP A 101 60.10 -48.30 73.76
CA ASP A 101 59.01 -48.79 72.91
C ASP A 101 57.82 -47.81 72.92
N ASP A 102 57.52 -47.25 74.08
CA ASP A 102 56.43 -46.30 74.33
C ASP A 102 56.74 -44.90 73.75
N ALA A 103 58.01 -44.48 73.68
CA ALA A 103 58.45 -43.32 72.90
C ALA A 103 58.34 -43.58 71.38
N THR A 104 58.86 -44.72 70.91
CA THR A 104 58.82 -45.11 69.49
C THR A 104 57.39 -45.16 68.95
N ALA A 105 56.46 -45.74 69.73
CA ALA A 105 55.04 -45.82 69.36
C ALA A 105 54.35 -44.44 69.27
N ARG A 106 54.80 -43.46 70.08
CA ARG A 106 54.31 -42.07 69.98
C ARG A 106 54.83 -41.38 68.72
N ASP A 107 56.14 -41.47 68.48
CA ASP A 107 56.78 -40.87 67.30
C ASP A 107 56.22 -41.45 65.99
N GLU A 108 56.03 -42.77 65.91
CA GLU A 108 55.37 -43.44 64.78
C GLU A 108 53.90 -42.99 64.62
N GLY A 109 53.17 -42.85 65.73
CA GLY A 109 51.78 -42.38 65.75
C GLY A 109 51.63 -40.93 65.26
N GLU A 110 52.46 -40.01 65.75
CA GLU A 110 52.46 -38.61 65.29
C GLU A 110 52.88 -38.50 63.83
N ALA A 111 53.92 -39.25 63.41
CA ALA A 111 54.34 -39.29 62.01
C ALA A 111 53.27 -39.91 61.09
N ALA A 112 52.48 -40.88 61.55
CA ALA A 112 51.34 -41.41 60.80
C ALA A 112 50.20 -40.38 60.67
N LEU A 113 49.88 -39.67 61.77
CA LEU A 113 48.85 -38.62 61.77
C LEU A 113 49.24 -37.43 60.88
N ASN A 114 50.51 -37.04 60.85
CA ASN A 114 50.98 -35.92 60.02
C ASN A 114 50.97 -36.28 58.53
N ARG A 115 51.45 -37.47 58.13
CA ARG A 115 51.31 -37.95 56.74
C ARG A 115 49.85 -38.01 56.29
N ALA A 116 48.95 -38.52 57.14
CA ALA A 116 47.52 -38.59 56.82
C ALA A 116 46.87 -37.19 56.67
N ARG A 117 47.38 -36.16 57.35
CA ARG A 117 46.97 -34.75 57.14
C ARG A 117 47.51 -34.21 55.83
N GLU A 118 48.82 -34.38 55.57
CA GLU A 118 49.47 -33.94 54.34
C GLU A 118 48.82 -34.55 53.08
N GLU A 119 48.52 -35.85 53.11
CA GLU A 119 47.77 -36.53 52.06
C GLU A 119 46.35 -35.96 51.90
N ALA A 120 45.61 -35.77 53.00
CA ALA A 120 44.26 -35.19 52.95
C ALA A 120 44.24 -33.74 52.46
N ASP A 121 45.27 -32.96 52.76
CA ASP A 121 45.43 -31.58 52.28
C ASP A 121 45.77 -31.55 50.78
N ALA A 122 46.68 -32.42 50.32
CA ALA A 122 46.99 -32.59 48.91
C ALA A 122 45.78 -33.09 48.09
N TYR A 123 44.99 -34.04 48.62
CA TYR A 123 43.76 -34.50 47.99
C TYR A 123 42.70 -33.39 47.89
N ARG A 124 42.58 -32.53 48.91
CA ARG A 124 41.67 -31.36 48.89
C ARG A 124 42.13 -30.33 47.86
N ALA A 125 43.37 -29.86 47.94
CA ALA A 125 43.90 -28.87 47.00
C ALA A 125 43.78 -29.33 45.54
N ALA A 126 44.07 -30.60 45.25
CA ALA A 126 43.91 -31.16 43.90
C ALA A 126 42.44 -31.41 43.51
N ALA A 127 41.50 -31.50 44.46
CA ALA A 127 40.07 -31.53 44.15
C ALA A 127 39.57 -30.11 43.81
N ASP A 128 40.00 -29.11 44.58
CA ASP A 128 39.66 -27.70 44.38
C ASP A 128 40.21 -27.19 43.02
N GLU A 129 41.48 -27.46 42.69
CA GLU A 129 42.09 -27.12 41.38
C GLU A 129 41.30 -27.71 40.20
N ARG A 130 40.83 -28.96 40.32
CA ARG A 130 39.99 -29.60 39.29
C ARG A 130 38.61 -28.95 39.21
N GLY A 131 38.04 -28.56 40.34
CA GLY A 131 36.76 -27.83 40.42
C GLY A 131 36.86 -26.47 39.73
N GLU A 132 37.89 -25.69 40.05
CA GLU A 132 38.19 -24.40 39.39
C GLU A 132 38.44 -24.59 37.89
N GLY A 133 39.24 -25.58 37.49
CA GLY A 133 39.49 -25.89 36.08
C GLY A 133 38.24 -26.23 35.28
N VAL A 134 37.30 -26.99 35.86
CA VAL A 134 35.99 -27.28 35.25
C VAL A 134 35.12 -26.03 35.15
N VAL A 135 35.12 -25.17 36.18
CA VAL A 135 34.37 -23.91 36.17
C VAL A 135 34.92 -22.92 35.13
N GLU A 136 36.25 -22.80 35.01
CA GLU A 136 36.90 -21.94 34.01
C GLU A 136 36.73 -22.46 32.58
N LEU A 137 36.74 -23.78 32.36
CA LEU A 137 36.39 -24.36 31.07
C LEU A 137 34.93 -24.04 30.71
N ALA A 138 33.99 -24.28 31.61
CA ALA A 138 32.57 -23.99 31.38
C ALA A 138 32.29 -22.48 31.16
N ARG A 139 33.02 -21.59 31.85
CA ARG A 139 32.97 -20.14 31.62
C ARG A 139 33.48 -19.78 30.22
N ARG A 140 34.57 -20.39 29.77
CA ARG A 140 35.14 -20.16 28.43
C ARG A 140 34.24 -20.67 27.31
N GLU A 141 33.66 -21.86 27.47
CA GLU A 141 32.68 -22.44 26.54
C GLU A 141 31.42 -21.57 26.46
N ALA A 142 30.86 -21.16 27.60
CA ALA A 142 29.71 -20.25 27.64
C ALA A 142 30.01 -18.89 26.99
N GLY A 143 31.19 -18.32 27.26
CA GLY A 143 31.66 -17.08 26.65
C GLY A 143 31.75 -17.17 25.12
N GLY A 144 32.42 -18.21 24.62
CA GLY A 144 32.52 -18.46 23.17
C GLY A 144 31.17 -18.62 22.48
N LEU A 145 30.23 -19.33 23.11
CA LEU A 145 28.85 -19.45 22.60
C LEU A 145 28.10 -18.11 22.59
N THR A 146 28.32 -17.24 23.59
CA THR A 146 27.71 -15.89 23.59
C THR A 146 28.34 -14.95 22.57
N ASP A 147 29.65 -15.07 22.32
CA ASP A 147 30.35 -14.27 21.31
C ASP A 147 29.93 -14.70 19.89
N GLU A 148 29.87 -16.01 19.62
CA GLU A 148 29.40 -16.58 18.35
C GLU A 148 27.95 -16.18 18.05
N ALA A 149 27.04 -16.36 19.01
CA ALA A 149 25.64 -15.97 18.86
C ALA A 149 25.48 -14.44 18.68
N THR A 150 26.33 -13.63 19.31
CA THR A 150 26.32 -12.17 19.14
C THR A 150 26.84 -11.76 17.76
N ALA A 151 27.90 -12.41 17.26
CA ALA A 151 28.45 -12.17 15.93
C ALA A 151 27.46 -12.56 14.83
N GLU A 152 26.81 -13.72 14.93
CA GLU A 152 25.76 -14.14 14.00
C GLU A 152 24.54 -13.21 14.06
N ALA A 153 24.10 -12.81 15.27
CA ALA A 153 23.00 -11.87 15.41
C ALA A 153 23.32 -10.48 14.85
N SER A 154 24.58 -10.03 14.86
CA SER A 154 24.98 -8.81 14.14
C SER A 154 24.95 -9.02 12.63
N ARG A 155 25.62 -10.07 12.12
CA ARG A 155 25.67 -10.39 10.69
C ARG A 155 24.27 -10.43 10.07
N LEU A 156 23.34 -11.16 10.70
CA LEU A 156 21.95 -11.28 10.24
C LEU A 156 21.21 -9.94 10.26
N ARG A 157 21.47 -9.05 11.24
CA ARG A 157 20.89 -7.69 11.26
C ARG A 157 21.45 -6.84 10.14
N ASP A 158 22.74 -6.89 9.89
CA ASP A 158 23.42 -6.10 8.85
C ASP A 158 23.01 -6.55 7.44
N GLU A 159 22.93 -7.86 7.20
CA GLU A 159 22.35 -8.48 6.00
C GLU A 159 20.89 -8.08 5.81
N SER A 160 20.05 -8.20 6.84
CA SER A 160 18.63 -7.80 6.78
C SER A 160 18.45 -6.31 6.51
N ALA A 161 19.28 -5.46 7.11
CA ALA A 161 19.25 -4.02 6.90
C ALA A 161 19.74 -3.63 5.49
N ALA A 162 20.71 -4.36 4.93
CA ALA A 162 21.15 -4.18 3.55
C ALA A 162 20.06 -4.59 2.55
N ALA A 163 19.42 -5.76 2.75
CA ALA A 163 18.30 -6.21 1.93
C ALA A 163 17.12 -5.23 1.98
N TYR A 164 16.77 -4.72 3.17
CA TYR A 164 15.71 -3.72 3.32
C TYR A 164 16.03 -2.39 2.62
N ARG A 165 17.29 -1.91 2.68
CA ARG A 165 17.73 -0.73 1.92
C ARG A 165 17.61 -0.95 0.41
N SER A 166 18.13 -2.07 -0.10
CA SER A 166 18.04 -2.43 -1.53
C SER A 166 16.59 -2.48 -2.02
N ALA A 167 15.70 -3.15 -1.28
CA ALA A 167 14.28 -3.22 -1.62
C ALA A 167 13.60 -1.84 -1.59
N ARG A 168 13.98 -0.97 -0.65
CA ARG A 168 13.49 0.42 -0.58
C ARG A 168 14.00 1.28 -1.75
N GLU A 169 15.24 1.09 -2.18
CA GLU A 169 15.84 1.78 -3.33
C GLU A 169 15.29 1.27 -4.67
N GLU A 170 14.90 0.00 -4.77
CA GLU A 170 14.23 -0.59 -5.93
C GLU A 170 12.76 -0.16 -6.04
N THR A 171 12.03 -0.17 -4.93
CA THR A 171 10.65 0.37 -4.88
C THR A 171 10.60 1.88 -5.12
N ALA A 172 11.58 2.65 -4.64
CA ALA A 172 11.69 4.07 -4.96
C ALA A 172 11.95 4.32 -6.46
N ARG A 173 12.84 3.54 -7.10
CA ARG A 173 13.11 3.64 -8.54
C ARG A 173 11.89 3.29 -9.39
N THR A 174 11.26 2.15 -9.12
CA THR A 174 10.07 1.72 -9.88
C THR A 174 8.89 2.69 -9.71
N VAL A 175 8.68 3.28 -8.52
CA VAL A 175 7.68 4.36 -8.33
C VAL A 175 8.02 5.59 -9.16
N ALA A 176 9.29 6.03 -9.21
CA ALA A 176 9.71 7.16 -10.04
C ALA A 176 9.50 6.87 -11.55
N GLU A 177 9.85 5.67 -12.01
CA GLU A 177 9.61 5.21 -13.39
C GLU A 177 8.11 5.19 -13.73
N PHE A 178 7.24 4.76 -12.81
CA PHE A 178 5.78 4.84 -12.97
C PHE A 178 5.26 6.29 -13.01
N GLU A 179 5.79 7.19 -12.18
CA GLU A 179 5.44 8.62 -12.22
C GLU A 179 5.85 9.27 -13.53
N GLU A 180 7.07 9.03 -14.03
CA GLU A 180 7.51 9.51 -15.33
C GLU A 180 6.67 8.91 -16.47
N GLY A 181 6.34 7.61 -16.37
CA GLY A 181 5.44 6.94 -17.29
C GLY A 181 4.00 7.46 -17.25
N LEU A 182 3.56 8.11 -16.17
CA LEU A 182 2.29 8.83 -16.08
C LEU A 182 2.41 10.24 -16.67
N LYS A 183 3.44 11.02 -16.29
CA LYS A 183 3.71 12.38 -16.81
C LYS A 183 3.82 12.38 -18.33
N ARG A 184 4.64 11.48 -18.90
CA ARG A 184 4.83 11.31 -20.35
C ARG A 184 3.52 11.01 -21.09
N ARG A 185 2.67 10.12 -20.54
CA ARG A 185 1.34 9.82 -21.12
C ARG A 185 0.37 10.99 -21.00
N SER A 186 0.46 11.81 -19.96
CA SER A 186 -0.30 13.07 -19.86
C SER A 186 0.14 14.05 -20.94
N GLU A 187 1.46 14.25 -21.12
CA GLU A 187 2.02 15.13 -22.15
C GLU A 187 1.68 14.66 -23.58
N GLU A 188 1.72 13.35 -23.84
CA GLU A 188 1.25 12.73 -25.09
C GLU A 188 -0.26 12.96 -25.32
N GLN A 189 -1.08 12.86 -24.27
CA GLN A 189 -2.53 13.12 -24.35
C GLN A 189 -2.84 14.61 -24.54
N ASP A 190 -2.15 15.50 -23.82
CA ASP A 190 -2.30 16.96 -23.93
C ASP A 190 -1.86 17.46 -25.31
N THR A 191 -0.74 16.96 -25.84
CA THR A 191 -0.29 17.32 -27.20
C THR A 191 -1.19 16.73 -28.29
N ALA A 192 -1.73 15.53 -28.12
CA ALA A 192 -2.74 14.97 -29.02
C ALA A 192 -4.08 15.71 -28.94
N ALA A 193 -4.48 16.21 -27.76
CA ALA A 193 -5.68 17.02 -27.57
C ALA A 193 -5.53 18.41 -28.21
N ARG A 194 -4.38 19.08 -28.04
CA ARG A 194 -4.07 20.36 -28.70
C ARG A 194 -4.09 20.24 -30.22
N ARG A 195 -3.43 19.22 -30.80
CA ARG A 195 -3.49 18.97 -32.25
C ARG A 195 -4.92 18.76 -32.76
N LYS A 196 -5.75 18.03 -32.02
CA LYS A 196 -7.17 17.86 -32.38
C LYS A 196 -7.99 19.15 -32.26
N ALA A 197 -7.66 20.03 -31.31
CA ALA A 197 -8.26 21.36 -31.23
C ALA A 197 -7.84 22.20 -32.45
N GLU A 198 -6.54 22.28 -32.75
CA GLU A 198 -5.99 22.97 -33.92
C GLU A 198 -6.60 22.45 -35.25
N GLU A 199 -6.77 21.13 -35.41
CA GLU A 199 -7.46 20.49 -36.54
C GLU A 199 -8.95 20.87 -36.63
N LEU A 200 -9.64 20.98 -35.49
CA LEU A 200 -11.05 21.36 -35.43
C LEU A 200 -11.24 22.86 -35.70
N ASP A 201 -10.41 23.72 -35.13
CA ASP A 201 -10.44 25.17 -35.32
C ASP A 201 -10.14 25.52 -36.79
N ALA A 202 -9.10 24.93 -37.39
CA ALA A 202 -8.82 25.09 -38.82
C ALA A 202 -9.96 24.55 -39.71
N ARG A 203 -10.66 23.50 -39.29
CA ARG A 203 -11.86 22.98 -39.97
C ARG A 203 -13.05 23.92 -39.80
N ILE A 204 -13.22 24.56 -38.65
CA ILE A 204 -14.27 25.56 -38.38
C ILE A 204 -14.00 26.81 -39.23
N GLU A 205 -12.81 27.41 -39.19
CA GLU A 205 -12.43 28.52 -40.08
C GLU A 205 -12.67 28.16 -41.55
N GLY A 206 -12.22 26.97 -41.96
CA GLY A 206 -12.39 26.46 -43.31
C GLY A 206 -13.85 26.17 -43.70
N LEU A 207 -14.79 26.10 -42.75
CA LEU A 207 -16.23 26.00 -43.00
C LEU A 207 -16.88 27.40 -42.98
N THR A 208 -16.54 28.24 -42.01
CA THR A 208 -16.99 29.63 -41.89
C THR A 208 -16.66 30.41 -43.16
N ARG A 209 -15.42 30.33 -43.65
CA ARG A 209 -14.99 30.99 -44.91
C ARG A 209 -15.82 30.53 -46.12
N ARG A 210 -16.19 29.25 -46.18
CA ARG A 210 -17.07 28.73 -47.25
C ARG A 210 -18.52 29.20 -47.09
N ALA A 211 -19.01 29.36 -45.85
CA ALA A 211 -20.32 29.96 -45.60
C ALA A 211 -20.34 31.45 -45.97
N GLU A 212 -19.30 32.21 -45.62
CA GLU A 212 -19.09 33.61 -46.03
C GLU A 212 -19.02 33.75 -47.56
N GLU A 213 -18.27 32.89 -48.25
CA GLU A 213 -18.25 32.85 -49.72
C GLU A 213 -19.62 32.56 -50.34
N ILE A 214 -20.42 31.66 -49.76
CA ILE A 214 -21.77 31.33 -50.23
C ILE A 214 -22.73 32.50 -49.98
N LEU A 215 -22.66 33.13 -48.80
CA LEU A 215 -23.46 34.31 -48.46
C LEU A 215 -23.12 35.48 -49.39
N ALA A 216 -21.84 35.80 -49.60
CA ALA A 216 -21.42 36.87 -50.49
C ALA A 216 -21.85 36.64 -51.95
N ARG A 217 -21.87 35.38 -52.42
CA ARG A 217 -22.43 35.03 -53.74
C ARG A 217 -23.95 35.21 -53.77
N ALA A 218 -24.67 34.74 -52.77
CA ALA A 218 -26.12 34.91 -52.68
C ALA A 218 -26.53 36.40 -52.57
N GLU A 219 -25.76 37.23 -51.87
CA GLU A 219 -25.95 38.68 -51.80
C GLU A 219 -25.63 39.38 -53.13
N ALA A 220 -24.60 38.94 -53.86
CA ALA A 220 -24.31 39.43 -55.21
C ALA A 220 -25.40 39.03 -56.22
N GLU A 221 -25.90 37.79 -56.14
CA GLU A 221 -27.02 37.32 -56.96
C GLU A 221 -28.32 38.07 -56.63
N ARG A 222 -28.58 38.33 -55.34
CA ARG A 222 -29.75 39.11 -54.88
C ARG A 222 -29.68 40.57 -55.31
N THR A 223 -28.53 41.24 -55.13
CA THR A 223 -28.38 42.64 -55.54
C THR A 223 -28.42 42.80 -57.06
N ALA A 224 -27.86 41.85 -57.82
CA ALA A 224 -28.02 41.81 -59.27
C ALA A 224 -29.47 41.50 -59.72
N ALA A 225 -30.25 40.75 -58.92
CA ALA A 225 -31.67 40.53 -59.17
C ALA A 225 -32.51 41.77 -58.85
N GLU A 226 -32.24 42.47 -57.74
CA GLU A 226 -32.85 43.76 -57.41
C GLU A 226 -32.57 44.82 -58.49
N GLN A 227 -31.33 44.88 -59.00
CA GLN A 227 -30.96 45.77 -60.11
C GLN A 227 -31.76 45.44 -61.38
N ARG A 228 -31.80 44.17 -61.80
CA ARG A 228 -32.60 43.75 -62.96
C ARG A 228 -34.11 44.01 -62.78
N SER A 229 -34.63 43.91 -61.56
CA SER A 229 -36.02 44.27 -61.25
C SER A 229 -36.25 45.77 -61.48
N ARG A 230 -35.38 46.63 -60.93
CA ARG A 230 -35.47 48.10 -61.12
C ARG A 230 -35.26 48.51 -62.57
N GLU A 231 -34.31 47.91 -63.29
CA GLU A 231 -34.10 48.15 -64.72
C GLU A 231 -35.35 47.75 -65.54
N LEU A 232 -36.00 46.64 -65.18
CA LEU A 232 -37.26 46.22 -65.81
C LEU A 232 -38.41 47.16 -65.47
N GLU A 233 -38.55 47.54 -64.19
CA GLU A 233 -39.53 48.51 -63.69
C GLU A 233 -39.37 49.86 -64.39
N GLU A 234 -38.20 50.49 -64.32
CA GLU A 234 -37.85 51.76 -64.99
C GLU A 234 -38.08 51.69 -66.51
N SER A 235 -37.71 50.58 -67.17
CA SER A 235 -37.98 50.41 -68.61
C SER A 235 -39.47 50.29 -68.91
N SER A 236 -40.24 49.61 -68.06
CA SER A 236 -41.70 49.47 -68.21
C SER A 236 -42.44 50.77 -67.93
N GLU A 237 -41.97 51.58 -66.97
CA GLU A 237 -42.46 52.94 -66.72
C GLU A 237 -42.15 53.85 -67.90
N ALA A 238 -40.92 53.81 -68.43
CA ALA A 238 -40.54 54.59 -69.62
C ALA A 238 -41.32 54.18 -70.88
N GLU A 239 -41.61 52.89 -71.07
CA GLU A 239 -42.49 52.43 -72.15
C GLU A 239 -43.96 52.83 -71.93
N ALA A 240 -44.46 52.79 -70.69
CA ALA A 240 -45.80 53.26 -70.35
C ALA A 240 -45.96 54.78 -70.52
N GLU A 241 -44.97 55.58 -70.10
CA GLU A 241 -44.92 57.02 -70.33
C GLU A 241 -44.88 57.34 -71.83
N ARG A 242 -44.03 56.64 -72.60
CA ARG A 242 -43.92 56.78 -74.05
C ARG A 242 -45.23 56.41 -74.75
N LEU A 243 -45.84 55.29 -74.39
CA LEU A 243 -47.13 54.86 -74.94
C LEU A 243 -48.26 55.82 -74.55
N GLY A 244 -48.23 56.37 -73.34
CA GLY A 244 -49.14 57.41 -72.88
C GLY A 244 -48.90 58.78 -73.54
N ALA A 245 -47.66 59.11 -73.92
CA ALA A 245 -47.32 60.29 -74.70
C ALA A 245 -47.78 60.15 -76.16
N GLU A 246 -47.48 59.01 -76.80
CA GLU A 246 -47.96 58.70 -78.15
C GLU A 246 -49.49 58.63 -78.20
N SER A 247 -50.14 58.08 -77.17
CA SER A 247 -51.61 58.07 -77.07
C SER A 247 -52.19 59.48 -76.92
N ARG A 248 -51.54 60.36 -76.13
CA ARG A 248 -51.91 61.78 -76.04
C ARG A 248 -51.68 62.53 -77.35
N GLU A 249 -50.61 62.22 -78.10
CA GLU A 249 -50.36 62.77 -79.43
C GLU A 249 -51.40 62.27 -80.46
N ARG A 250 -51.72 60.97 -80.46
CA ARG A 250 -52.79 60.39 -81.30
C ARG A 250 -54.14 61.03 -80.98
N VAL A 251 -54.50 61.18 -79.70
CA VAL A 251 -55.72 61.88 -79.28
C VAL A 251 -55.70 63.36 -79.69
N SER A 252 -54.58 64.06 -79.56
CA SER A 252 -54.43 65.45 -80.01
C SER A 252 -54.52 65.58 -81.53
N SER A 253 -53.94 64.63 -82.28
CA SER A 253 -54.00 64.55 -83.73
C SER A 253 -55.43 64.29 -84.20
N ILE A 254 -56.11 63.28 -83.65
CA ILE A 254 -57.54 62.98 -83.90
C ILE A 254 -58.41 64.18 -83.54
N ARG A 255 -58.17 64.84 -82.40
CA ARG A 255 -58.88 66.07 -82.01
C ARG A 255 -58.62 67.20 -83.01
N SER A 256 -57.39 67.42 -83.45
CA SER A 256 -57.06 68.43 -84.45
C SER A 256 -57.66 68.13 -85.83
N GLN A 257 -57.78 66.84 -86.19
CA GLN A 257 -58.43 66.38 -87.41
C GLN A 257 -59.95 66.52 -87.32
N SER A 258 -60.54 66.23 -86.17
CA SER A 258 -61.97 66.40 -85.87
C SER A 258 -62.36 67.88 -85.79
N GLU A 259 -61.52 68.74 -85.18
CA GLU A 259 -61.70 70.19 -85.22
C GLU A 259 -61.48 70.74 -86.64
N ARG A 260 -60.56 70.16 -87.43
CA ARG A 260 -60.34 70.56 -88.84
C ARG A 260 -61.52 70.15 -89.72
N SER A 261 -62.08 68.95 -89.55
CA SER A 261 -63.28 68.51 -90.26
C SER A 261 -64.51 69.26 -89.77
N GLN A 262 -64.69 69.55 -88.47
CA GLN A 262 -65.72 70.45 -87.97
C GLN A 262 -65.62 71.84 -88.60
N ARG A 263 -64.42 72.45 -88.65
CA ARG A 263 -64.21 73.74 -89.33
C ARG A 263 -64.50 73.65 -90.84
N GLU A 264 -64.24 72.51 -91.48
CA GLU A 264 -64.60 72.29 -92.88
C GLU A 264 -66.11 72.08 -93.07
N HIS A 265 -66.79 71.35 -92.17
CA HIS A 265 -68.23 71.16 -92.16
C HIS A 265 -68.96 72.49 -91.90
N VAL A 266 -68.48 73.31 -90.96
CA VAL A 266 -68.97 74.67 -90.74
C VAL A 266 -68.80 75.51 -92.00
N ARG A 267 -67.61 75.54 -92.61
CA ARG A 267 -67.39 76.22 -93.91
C ARG A 267 -68.28 75.69 -95.04
N ARG A 268 -68.59 74.39 -95.05
CA ARG A 268 -69.47 73.76 -96.03
C ARG A 268 -70.94 74.14 -95.78
N VAL A 269 -71.37 74.25 -94.53
CA VAL A 269 -72.67 74.79 -94.11
C VAL A 269 -72.77 76.29 -94.43
N ASP A 270 -71.73 77.08 -94.15
CA ASP A 270 -71.68 78.51 -94.49
C ASP A 270 -71.69 78.74 -96.01
N ALA A 271 -71.00 77.89 -96.78
CA ALA A 271 -71.07 77.93 -98.25
C ALA A 271 -72.45 77.54 -98.78
N ILE A 272 -73.10 76.52 -98.19
CA ILE A 272 -74.48 76.13 -98.52
C ILE A 272 -75.46 77.24 -98.14
N ASN A 273 -75.31 77.88 -96.98
CA ASN A 273 -76.13 79.01 -96.55
C ASN A 273 -75.93 80.24 -97.43
N SER A 274 -74.68 80.54 -97.81
CA SER A 274 -74.35 81.62 -98.76
C SER A 274 -74.93 81.35 -100.16
N HIS A 275 -74.88 80.10 -100.64
CA HIS A 275 -75.58 79.72 -101.88
C HIS A 275 -77.10 79.81 -101.73
N LEU A 276 -77.68 79.38 -100.61
CA LEU A 276 -79.11 79.49 -100.34
C LEU A 276 -79.56 80.95 -100.25
N ASP A 277 -78.80 81.84 -99.63
CA ASP A 277 -79.13 83.26 -99.54
C ASP A 277 -78.92 83.98 -100.87
N HIS A 278 -77.91 83.60 -101.66
CA HIS A 278 -77.74 84.11 -103.03
C HIS A 278 -78.88 83.64 -103.96
N ILE A 279 -79.33 82.39 -103.83
CA ILE A 279 -80.50 81.85 -104.55
C ILE A 279 -81.78 82.54 -104.09
N LYS A 280 -82.00 82.73 -102.78
CA LYS A 280 -83.14 83.50 -102.23
C LYS A 280 -83.13 84.93 -102.76
N GLN A 281 -81.98 85.61 -102.81
CA GLN A 281 -81.88 86.97 -103.30
C GLN A 281 -82.14 87.07 -104.82
N MET A 282 -81.57 86.17 -105.64
CA MET A 282 -81.85 86.17 -107.08
C MET A 282 -83.33 85.86 -107.39
N LEU A 283 -83.94 84.88 -106.71
CA LEU A 283 -85.37 84.57 -106.85
C LEU A 283 -86.27 85.69 -106.29
N ALA A 284 -85.86 86.39 -105.24
CA ALA A 284 -86.60 87.56 -104.73
C ALA A 284 -86.60 88.74 -105.72
N THR A 285 -85.57 88.85 -106.57
CA THR A 285 -85.50 89.88 -107.63
C THR A 285 -86.10 89.48 -108.97
N LEU A 286 -86.37 88.20 -109.22
CA LEU A 286 -87.00 87.74 -110.47
C LEU A 286 -87.95 86.56 -110.24
N THR A 287 -89.23 86.80 -110.54
CA THR A 287 -90.35 85.83 -110.62
C THR A 287 -90.69 85.00 -109.37
N GLY A 288 -91.58 85.56 -108.54
CA GLY A 288 -92.96 85.04 -108.43
C GLY A 288 -93.25 83.76 -107.61
N ALA A 289 -94.25 83.90 -106.73
CA ALA A 289 -95.08 82.83 -106.14
C ALA A 289 -94.42 81.75 -105.24
N GLY A 290 -94.87 81.71 -103.98
CA GLY A 290 -95.66 80.57 -103.52
C GLY A 290 -94.95 79.33 -102.95
N ALA A 291 -95.10 79.19 -101.63
CA ALA A 291 -95.29 77.92 -100.89
C ALA A 291 -94.10 76.96 -100.62
N ALA A 292 -93.76 76.91 -99.32
CA ALA A 292 -93.77 75.70 -98.47
C ALA A 292 -92.58 74.69 -98.44
N SER A 293 -92.48 74.07 -97.25
CA SER A 293 -92.06 72.69 -96.96
C SER A 293 -90.57 72.35 -96.68
N ALA A 294 -90.32 72.03 -95.40
CA ALA A 294 -89.40 70.99 -94.87
C ALA A 294 -87.86 71.15 -95.09
N ALA A 295 -86.97 70.47 -94.35
CA ALA A 295 -87.15 69.39 -93.35
C ALA A 295 -86.05 69.35 -92.24
N ALA A 296 -86.36 68.67 -91.14
CA ALA A 296 -85.48 67.88 -90.23
C ALA A 296 -84.31 68.52 -89.42
N ALA A 297 -84.30 68.28 -88.09
CA ALA A 297 -83.11 68.22 -87.20
C ALA A 297 -83.48 67.65 -85.79
N ALA A 298 -82.47 67.35 -84.96
CA ALA A 298 -82.48 66.85 -83.55
C ALA A 298 -82.92 65.36 -83.35
N MET A 299 -82.17 64.47 -82.67
CA MET A 299 -81.51 64.46 -81.32
C MET A 299 -82.52 64.23 -80.17
N GLU A 300 -82.24 63.51 -79.08
CA GLU A 300 -80.99 62.95 -78.48
C GLU A 300 -81.35 61.64 -77.69
N ALA A 301 -80.54 60.88 -76.91
CA ALA A 301 -79.20 60.99 -76.32
C ALA A 301 -78.61 59.59 -75.93
N GLU A 302 -77.42 59.58 -75.28
CA GLU A 302 -76.94 58.80 -74.09
C GLU A 302 -77.45 57.34 -73.75
N ALA A 303 -76.69 56.47 -73.05
CA ALA A 303 -75.27 56.41 -72.64
C ALA A 303 -74.90 55.05 -71.98
N ASP A 304 -73.63 54.95 -71.59
CA ASP A 304 -73.03 54.16 -70.49
C ASP A 304 -72.14 52.94 -70.85
N ALA A 305 -71.14 52.68 -69.99
CA ALA A 305 -70.05 51.72 -70.21
C ALA A 305 -69.63 51.02 -68.90
N GLY A 306 -69.65 49.69 -68.88
CA GLY A 306 -69.27 48.87 -67.73
C GLY A 306 -68.40 47.69 -68.13
N ALA A 307 -67.20 47.59 -67.56
CA ALA A 307 -66.18 46.61 -67.91
C ALA A 307 -66.62 45.15 -67.72
N ALA A 308 -66.19 44.27 -68.63
CA ALA A 308 -66.22 42.83 -68.47
C ALA A 308 -64.79 42.30 -68.24
N ALA A 309 -64.61 41.50 -67.18
CA ALA A 309 -63.43 40.69 -66.91
C ALA A 309 -63.92 39.35 -66.33
N GLU A 310 -63.36 38.23 -66.77
CA GLU A 310 -63.98 36.90 -66.64
C GLU A 310 -62.97 35.84 -66.13
N ALA A 311 -63.46 34.95 -65.26
CA ALA A 311 -62.88 33.66 -64.82
C ALA A 311 -61.51 33.69 -64.07
N ALA A 312 -61.20 32.74 -63.17
CA ALA A 312 -62.03 31.82 -62.38
C ALA A 312 -61.22 31.29 -61.16
N ALA A 313 -61.91 30.72 -60.17
CA ALA A 313 -61.38 30.00 -58.99
C ALA A 313 -61.63 28.47 -59.14
N PRO A 314 -61.52 27.58 -58.12
CA PRO A 314 -60.97 27.65 -56.75
C PRO A 314 -59.78 26.64 -56.53
N VAL A 315 -59.45 26.02 -55.37
CA VAL A 315 -60.19 25.04 -54.51
C VAL A 315 -59.54 24.92 -53.09
N GLU A 316 -60.38 25.07 -52.05
CA GLU A 316 -60.55 24.37 -50.74
C GLU A 316 -59.38 23.79 -49.87
N ASP A 317 -59.59 23.89 -48.54
CA ASP A 317 -58.99 23.09 -47.44
C ASP A 317 -59.67 21.71 -47.31
N GLU A 318 -58.95 20.68 -46.80
CA GLU A 318 -59.43 19.85 -45.66
C GLU A 318 -58.34 18.88 -45.10
N VAL A 319 -58.57 18.32 -43.91
CA VAL A 319 -57.63 17.47 -43.14
C VAL A 319 -58.33 16.18 -42.66
N PRO A 320 -57.66 15.02 -42.69
CA PRO A 320 -57.42 14.26 -41.44
C PRO A 320 -56.00 13.65 -41.39
N ALA A 321 -55.29 13.51 -40.26
CA ALA A 321 -55.61 12.88 -38.97
C ALA A 321 -55.75 11.33 -39.04
N GLU A 322 -54.73 10.58 -38.58
CA GLU A 322 -54.82 9.79 -37.33
C GLU A 322 -53.53 9.03 -36.92
N ASP A 323 -53.44 8.82 -35.60
CA ASP A 323 -52.67 7.87 -34.77
C ASP A 323 -51.51 7.02 -35.34
N LYS A 324 -50.37 7.08 -34.64
CA LYS A 324 -49.80 5.85 -34.03
C LYS A 324 -48.97 6.10 -32.77
N THR A 325 -49.58 5.80 -31.63
CA THR A 325 -48.90 5.59 -30.34
C THR A 325 -47.90 4.42 -30.39
N MET A 326 -46.81 4.53 -29.63
CA MET A 326 -46.00 3.40 -29.16
C MET A 326 -45.54 3.69 -27.72
N VAL A 327 -45.77 2.75 -26.81
CA VAL A 327 -45.44 2.85 -25.38
C VAL A 327 -44.55 1.67 -24.99
N PHE A 328 -43.42 1.96 -24.37
CA PHE A 328 -42.67 1.10 -23.44
C PHE A 328 -41.99 2.08 -22.46
N GLU A 329 -42.44 2.24 -21.20
CA GLU A 329 -42.55 1.27 -20.10
C GLU A 329 -41.19 0.97 -19.43
N THR A 330 -41.21 0.99 -18.09
CA THR A 330 -40.07 0.83 -17.16
C THR A 330 -39.73 -0.67 -16.95
N ASP A 331 -38.67 -1.13 -16.26
CA ASP A 331 -38.08 -0.64 -15.00
C ASP A 331 -36.75 -1.38 -14.64
N ALA A 332 -35.99 -0.82 -13.69
CA ALA A 332 -35.04 -1.49 -12.77
C ALA A 332 -33.81 -2.26 -13.34
N PRO A 333 -32.86 -2.73 -12.49
CA PRO A 333 -31.99 -1.87 -11.67
C PRO A 333 -30.48 -2.23 -11.78
N ILE A 334 -29.60 -1.38 -11.23
CA ILE A 334 -28.15 -1.61 -11.16
C ILE A 334 -27.78 -2.45 -9.91
N ASP A 335 -27.01 -3.54 -10.09
CA ASP A 335 -26.45 -4.36 -9.00
C ASP A 335 -25.02 -3.89 -8.60
N PRO A 336 -24.79 -3.41 -7.36
CA PRO A 336 -23.50 -2.89 -6.91
C PRO A 336 -22.57 -3.94 -6.25
N ARG A 337 -22.58 -5.22 -6.68
CA ARG A 337 -21.82 -6.30 -6.01
C ARG A 337 -20.83 -7.11 -6.89
N ARG A 338 -20.10 -6.48 -7.82
CA ARG A 338 -19.16 -7.21 -8.70
C ARG A 338 -17.78 -6.57 -8.94
N ALA A 339 -17.06 -6.18 -7.89
CA ALA A 339 -15.69 -5.63 -8.01
C ALA A 339 -14.73 -5.92 -6.83
N TYR A 340 -14.70 -7.16 -6.29
CA TYR A 340 -13.60 -7.60 -5.40
C TYR A 340 -13.32 -9.12 -5.53
N ARG A 341 -12.60 -9.49 -6.59
CA ARG A 341 -11.73 -10.68 -6.64
C ARG A 341 -10.75 -10.54 -7.80
N GLY A 342 -9.46 -10.42 -7.47
CA GLY A 342 -8.31 -10.23 -8.36
C GLY A 342 -7.09 -10.07 -7.49
#